data_AF-A0A5A5U0B5-F1
#
_entry.id   AF-A0A5A5U0B5-F1
#
_cell.length_a   1.000
_cell.length_b   1.000
_cell.length_c   1.000
_cell.angle_alpha   90.00
_cell.angle_beta   90.00
_cell.angle_gamma   90.00
#
_symmetry.space_group_name_H-M   'P 1'
#
loop_
_entity.id
_entity.type
_entity.pdbx_description
1 polymer ?
#
loop_
_entity_poly.entity_id
_entity_poly.type
_entity_poly.pdbx_seq_one_letter_code
_entity_poly.pdbx_strand_id
1 'polypeptide(L)'
;MSWWQNLFNQNNRHQRVRTTGQMNATHIARKSELPVVVAPVTGQLQQIAGDKDQINSHNGFMMVPNGNSIMSPVSGIVVSSDAQTVTIQSVHHEQVTVKLQTNDTTISHLATYGTGQQLHAGDLIGTTHATNPEVHIYVLFEETIVPHVNYGAVYAGQNVWQNQESTDVSQ
;
A
#
# COMPACT_ATOMS: atom_id res chain seq x y z
N MET A 1 -40.91 13.40 -45.40
CA MET A 1 -39.63 12.79 -44.97
C MET A 1 -38.99 13.72 -43.95
N SER A 2 -38.92 13.28 -42.69
CA SER A 2 -38.64 14.14 -41.54
C SER A 2 -37.13 14.28 -41.31
N TRP A 3 -36.63 15.51 -41.40
CA TRP A 3 -35.25 15.93 -41.13
C TRP A 3 -34.70 15.41 -39.78
N TRP A 4 -35.56 15.23 -38.78
CA TRP A 4 -35.19 14.73 -37.46
C TRP A 4 -34.67 13.28 -37.44
N GLN A 5 -35.07 12.43 -38.39
CA GLN A 5 -34.60 11.04 -38.45
C GLN A 5 -33.12 10.91 -38.85
N ASN A 6 -32.54 11.93 -39.48
CA ASN A 6 -31.11 11.95 -39.84
C ASN A 6 -30.19 12.41 -38.71
N LEU A 7 -30.73 13.03 -37.64
CA LEU A 7 -29.96 13.41 -36.46
C LEU A 7 -29.73 12.22 -35.51
N PHE A 8 -30.62 11.22 -35.51
CA PHE A 8 -30.52 10.04 -34.64
C PHE A 8 -29.89 8.80 -35.33
N ASN A 9 -29.69 8.84 -36.65
CA ASN A 9 -29.06 7.77 -37.42
C ASN A 9 -27.58 8.01 -37.73
N GLN A 10 -26.94 9.00 -37.10
CA GLN A 10 -25.48 9.07 -37.12
C GLN A 10 -24.90 7.99 -36.20
N ASN A 11 -24.70 6.81 -36.80
CA ASN A 11 -23.67 5.83 -36.50
C ASN A 11 -23.07 5.93 -35.09
N ASN A 12 -23.52 5.03 -34.21
CA ASN A 12 -22.76 4.52 -33.07
C ASN A 12 -21.43 3.86 -33.54
N ARG A 13 -20.52 4.65 -34.11
CA ARG A 13 -19.10 4.40 -34.04
C ARG A 13 -18.61 5.06 -32.76
N HIS A 14 -19.04 4.51 -31.63
CA HIS A 14 -18.22 4.63 -30.44
C HIS A 14 -16.89 3.96 -30.79
N GLN A 15 -15.90 4.76 -31.18
CA GLN A 15 -14.52 4.40 -30.90
C GLN A 15 -14.56 3.98 -29.44
N ARG A 16 -14.33 2.68 -29.18
CA ARG A 16 -13.95 2.22 -27.86
C ARG A 16 -12.68 2.99 -27.54
N VAL A 17 -12.83 4.17 -26.95
CA VAL A 17 -11.79 4.81 -26.19
C VAL A 17 -11.49 3.77 -25.13
N ARG A 18 -10.42 2.98 -25.38
CA ARG A 18 -9.86 2.10 -24.38
C ARG A 18 -9.53 3.03 -23.23
N THR A 19 -10.37 2.99 -22.21
CA THR A 19 -10.20 3.72 -20.97
C THR A 19 -8.77 3.46 -20.54
N THR A 20 -7.97 4.52 -20.46
CA THR A 20 -6.55 4.47 -20.10
C THR A 20 -6.31 3.71 -18.79
N GLY A 21 -7.35 3.59 -17.94
CA GLY A 21 -7.34 2.75 -16.73
C GLY A 21 -7.41 1.23 -16.93
N GLN A 22 -7.94 0.71 -18.05
CA GLN A 22 -8.02 -0.75 -18.28
C GLN A 22 -6.76 -1.35 -18.93
N MET A 23 -6.00 -0.56 -19.67
CA MET A 23 -4.73 -1.02 -20.27
C MET A 23 -3.63 -1.23 -19.22
N ASN A 24 -3.68 -0.52 -18.08
CA ASN A 24 -2.77 -0.78 -16.96
C ASN A 24 -3.16 -2.03 -16.16
N ALA A 25 -4.46 -2.24 -15.88
CA ALA A 25 -4.89 -3.37 -15.06
C ALA A 25 -4.55 -4.74 -15.68
N THR A 26 -4.67 -4.85 -17.01
CA THR A 26 -4.42 -6.12 -17.73
C THR A 26 -2.94 -6.41 -17.96
N HIS A 27 -2.08 -5.39 -18.09
CA HIS A 27 -0.63 -5.58 -18.13
C HIS A 27 -0.04 -5.88 -16.76
N ILE A 28 -0.59 -5.29 -15.68
CA ILE A 28 -0.18 -5.58 -14.29
C ILE A 28 -0.52 -7.03 -13.91
N ALA A 29 -1.70 -7.53 -14.31
CA ALA A 29 -2.13 -8.89 -14.00
C ALA A 29 -1.24 -10.00 -14.62
N ARG A 30 -0.47 -9.72 -15.69
CA ARG A 30 0.42 -10.70 -16.33
C ARG A 30 1.84 -10.76 -15.74
N LYS A 31 2.21 -9.83 -14.84
CA LYS A 31 3.46 -9.90 -14.05
C LYS A 31 3.13 -10.31 -12.60
N SER A 32 2.27 -11.32 -12.41
CA SER A 32 1.74 -11.74 -11.09
C SER A 32 2.75 -12.41 -10.15
N GLU A 33 4.04 -12.41 -10.49
CA GLU A 33 5.11 -12.91 -9.62
C GLU A 33 5.70 -11.80 -8.75
N LEU A 34 5.27 -10.56 -8.93
CA LEU A 34 5.82 -9.43 -8.21
C LEU A 34 5.10 -9.22 -6.88
N PRO A 35 5.83 -9.10 -5.76
CA PRO A 35 5.25 -8.79 -4.47
C PRO A 35 4.42 -7.50 -4.54
N VAL A 36 3.16 -7.58 -4.13
CA VAL A 36 2.30 -6.40 -3.99
C VAL A 36 2.46 -5.87 -2.57
N VAL A 37 2.97 -4.65 -2.46
CA VAL A 37 2.99 -3.89 -1.21
C VAL A 37 2.08 -2.68 -1.35
N VAL A 38 1.09 -2.57 -0.48
CA VAL A 38 0.14 -1.46 -0.48
C VAL A 38 0.41 -0.49 0.65
N ALA A 39 0.00 0.77 0.46
CA ALA A 39 0.03 1.78 1.51
C ALA A 39 -0.89 1.35 2.68
N PRO A 40 -0.38 1.22 3.92
CA PRO A 40 -1.23 0.90 5.07
C PRO A 40 -2.21 2.02 5.39
N VAL A 41 -1.92 3.28 5.07
CA VAL A 41 -2.79 4.41 5.37
C VAL A 41 -2.91 5.38 4.22
N THR A 42 -3.98 6.17 4.22
CA THR A 42 -4.05 7.38 3.39
C THR A 42 -3.21 8.43 4.07
N GLY A 43 -2.27 9.07 3.35
CA GLY A 43 -1.36 10.02 3.96
C GLY A 43 -0.14 10.33 3.10
N GLN A 44 0.92 10.80 3.77
CA GLN A 44 2.20 11.10 3.15
C GLN A 44 3.17 9.94 3.39
N LEU A 45 3.60 9.28 2.32
CA LEU A 45 4.63 8.25 2.33
C LEU A 45 6.01 8.90 2.27
N GLN A 46 6.89 8.53 3.20
CA GLN A 46 8.19 9.15 3.44
C GLN A 46 9.26 8.08 3.67
N GLN A 47 10.52 8.44 3.37
CA GLN A 47 11.65 7.59 3.69
C GLN A 47 11.91 7.60 5.20
N ILE A 48 12.34 6.46 5.76
CA ILE A 48 12.81 6.39 7.15
C ILE A 48 14.16 7.10 7.24
N ALA A 49 14.25 8.16 8.04
CA ALA A 49 15.48 8.91 8.24
C ALA A 49 16.14 8.45 9.54
N GLY A 50 17.23 7.69 9.41
CA GLY A 50 17.89 6.90 10.46
C GLY A 50 18.14 7.57 11.82
N ASP A 51 18.36 8.88 11.86
CA ASP A 51 18.73 9.57 13.11
C ASP A 51 17.54 10.12 13.91
N LYS A 52 16.36 10.28 13.29
CA LYS A 52 15.20 10.92 13.95
C LYS A 52 14.21 9.93 14.54
N ASP A 53 14.09 8.75 13.94
CA ASP A 53 12.96 7.88 14.20
C ASP A 53 13.19 6.84 15.31
N GLN A 54 14.42 6.71 15.86
CA GLN A 54 14.79 5.66 16.84
C GLN A 54 14.35 4.24 16.41
N ILE A 55 14.28 3.99 15.10
CA ILE A 55 13.95 2.68 14.55
C ILE A 55 15.22 2.00 14.08
N ASN A 56 15.48 0.82 14.63
CA ASN A 56 16.71 0.05 14.37
C ASN A 56 16.79 -0.53 12.94
N SER A 57 15.73 -0.39 12.14
CA SER A 57 15.68 -0.86 10.74
C SER A 57 15.42 0.30 9.79
N HIS A 58 16.30 0.45 8.80
CA HIS A 58 16.16 1.40 7.70
C HIS A 58 15.43 0.78 6.50
N ASN A 59 15.11 -0.51 6.58
CA ASN A 59 14.57 -1.28 5.47
C ASN A 59 13.05 -1.14 5.47
N GLY A 60 12.55 -0.09 4.81
CA GLY A 60 11.13 0.17 4.76
C GLY A 60 10.77 1.62 4.45
N PHE A 61 9.55 1.98 4.81
CA PHE A 61 9.03 3.33 4.66
C PHE A 61 8.17 3.72 5.86
N MET A 62 8.02 5.03 6.02
CA MET A 62 7.20 5.66 7.04
C MET A 62 6.00 6.33 6.37
N MET A 63 4.88 6.42 7.08
CA MET A 63 3.72 7.17 6.68
C MET A 63 3.21 8.07 7.79
N VAL A 64 2.93 9.32 7.43
CA VAL A 64 2.16 10.25 8.26
C VAL A 64 0.70 10.15 7.83
N PRO A 65 -0.21 9.64 8.69
CA PRO A 65 -1.59 9.37 8.32
C PRO A 65 -2.40 10.67 8.18
N ASN A 66 -3.29 10.69 7.20
CA ASN A 66 -4.37 11.65 7.03
C ASN A 66 -5.76 10.96 7.01
N GLY A 67 -5.80 9.63 7.10
CA GLY A 67 -7.01 8.83 7.25
C GLY A 67 -7.07 8.18 8.64
N ASN A 68 -8.19 7.49 8.94
CA ASN A 68 -8.42 6.91 10.26
C ASN A 68 -8.25 5.38 10.32
N SER A 69 -7.91 4.75 9.20
CA SER A 69 -7.81 3.30 9.06
C SER A 69 -6.39 2.90 8.73
N ILE A 70 -5.92 1.82 9.35
CA ILE A 70 -4.65 1.18 9.06
C ILE A 70 -4.95 -0.16 8.38
N MET A 71 -4.38 -0.37 7.20
CA MET A 71 -4.54 -1.55 6.37
C MET A 71 -3.27 -2.40 6.37
N SER A 72 -3.42 -3.70 6.17
CA SER A 72 -2.30 -4.61 5.99
C SER A 72 -1.55 -4.24 4.69
N PRO A 73 -0.24 -3.99 4.73
CA PRO A 73 0.52 -3.64 3.54
C PRO A 73 0.79 -4.86 2.65
N VAL A 74 0.72 -6.07 3.20
CA VAL A 74 1.05 -7.32 2.51
C VAL A 74 0.06 -8.42 2.87
N SER A 75 -0.01 -9.45 2.01
CA SER A 75 -0.72 -10.69 2.32
C SER A 75 0.23 -11.67 3.00
N GLY A 76 -0.25 -12.39 4.01
CA GLY A 76 0.56 -13.33 4.75
C GLY A 76 -0.10 -13.90 6.00
N ILE A 77 0.73 -14.46 6.88
CA ILE A 77 0.32 -15.07 8.14
C ILE A 77 0.87 -14.24 9.29
N VAL A 78 0.02 -13.88 10.26
CA VAL A 78 0.44 -13.15 11.46
C VAL A 78 1.35 -14.03 12.31
N VAL A 79 2.53 -13.51 12.64
CA VAL A 79 3.51 -14.14 13.54
C VAL A 79 3.27 -13.66 14.97
N SER A 80 3.16 -12.35 15.14
CA SER A 80 2.91 -11.69 16.42
C SER A 80 2.12 -10.40 16.21
N SER A 81 1.38 -9.99 17.23
CA SER A 81 0.70 -8.70 17.22
C SER A 81 0.39 -8.19 18.61
N ASP A 82 0.38 -6.88 18.76
CA ASP A 82 -0.11 -6.13 19.91
C ASP A 82 -0.74 -4.80 19.44
N ALA A 83 -1.01 -3.88 20.36
CA ALA A 83 -1.67 -2.61 20.03
C ALA A 83 -0.82 -1.65 19.18
N GLN A 84 0.49 -1.87 19.06
CA GLN A 84 1.42 -1.01 18.32
C GLN A 84 2.21 -1.74 17.24
N THR A 85 2.19 -3.07 17.21
CA THR A 85 2.96 -3.86 16.27
C THR A 85 2.15 -5.01 15.71
N VAL A 86 2.25 -5.25 14.39
CA VAL A 86 1.76 -6.46 13.73
C VAL A 86 2.87 -6.97 12.82
N THR A 87 3.36 -8.18 13.09
CA THR A 87 4.39 -8.85 12.28
C THR A 87 3.74 -9.94 11.44
N ILE A 88 4.00 -9.89 10.14
CA ILE A 88 3.40 -10.75 9.13
C ILE A 88 4.52 -11.49 8.41
N GLN A 89 4.47 -12.82 8.46
CA GLN A 89 5.21 -13.67 7.53
C GLN A 89 4.55 -13.52 6.17
N SER A 90 5.20 -12.81 5.26
CA SER A 90 4.63 -12.51 3.94
C SER A 90 4.74 -13.73 3.02
N VAL A 91 3.88 -13.79 2.01
CA VAL A 91 3.96 -14.82 0.94
C VAL A 91 5.20 -14.61 0.06
N HIS A 92 5.61 -13.35 -0.10
CA HIS A 92 6.67 -12.95 -1.01
C HIS A 92 7.87 -12.27 -0.33
N HIS A 93 7.75 -12.00 0.97
CA HIS A 93 8.84 -11.48 1.79
C HIS A 93 9.00 -12.38 3.02
N GLU A 94 10.18 -12.42 3.65
CA GLU A 94 10.34 -13.13 4.92
C GLU A 94 9.39 -12.56 5.99
N GLN A 95 9.73 -11.43 6.63
CA GLN A 95 8.85 -10.80 7.61
C GLN A 95 8.67 -9.32 7.32
N VAL A 96 7.41 -8.88 7.42
CA VAL A 96 7.00 -7.48 7.32
C VAL A 96 6.36 -7.09 8.64
N THR A 97 6.91 -6.05 9.28
CA THR A 97 6.38 -5.50 10.54
C THR A 97 5.75 -4.15 10.28
N VAL A 98 4.46 -4.04 10.62
CA VAL A 98 3.75 -2.77 10.73
C VAL A 98 3.91 -2.28 12.16
N LYS A 99 4.54 -1.12 12.35
CA LYS A 99 4.72 -0.49 13.66
C LYS A 99 3.98 0.85 13.69
N LEU A 100 3.08 1.00 14.64
CA LEU A 100 2.39 2.23 14.97
C LEU A 100 3.13 2.94 16.11
N GLN A 101 3.69 4.10 15.81
CA GLN A 101 4.24 5.01 16.82
C GLN A 101 3.18 6.03 17.18
N THR A 102 2.77 6.03 18.45
CA THR A 102 1.81 6.97 19.00
C THR A 102 2.00 7.10 20.51
N ASN A 103 1.67 8.27 21.04
CA ASN A 103 1.66 8.52 22.48
C ASN A 103 0.35 8.04 23.16
N ASP A 104 -0.69 7.74 22.38
CA ASP A 104 -2.00 7.34 22.91
C ASP A 104 -2.58 6.14 22.14
N THR A 105 -2.42 4.95 22.73
CA THR A 105 -2.93 3.70 22.18
C THR A 105 -4.44 3.54 22.34
N THR A 106 -5.14 4.44 23.04
CA THR A 106 -6.59 4.37 23.17
C THR A 106 -7.30 4.86 21.91
N ILE A 107 -6.73 5.87 21.24
CA ILE A 107 -7.28 6.48 20.02
C ILE A 107 -6.65 5.93 18.73
N SER A 108 -5.39 5.50 18.79
CA SER A 108 -4.67 4.90 17.66
C SER A 108 -4.10 3.56 18.07
N HIS A 109 -4.56 2.47 17.48
CA HIS A 109 -4.08 1.13 17.81
C HIS A 109 -4.18 0.19 16.62
N LEU A 110 -3.32 -0.81 16.61
CA LEU A 110 -3.45 -1.99 15.77
C LEU A 110 -4.37 -3.00 16.45
N ALA A 111 -5.09 -3.77 15.63
CA ALA A 111 -5.88 -4.88 16.09
C ALA A 111 -4.96 -6.01 16.58
N THR A 112 -5.41 -6.71 17.63
CA THR A 112 -4.69 -7.88 18.15
C THR A 112 -5.20 -9.14 17.44
N TYR A 113 -4.28 -9.84 16.81
CA TYR A 113 -4.48 -11.06 16.06
C TYR A 113 -3.88 -12.25 16.81
N GLY A 114 -4.45 -13.42 16.59
CA GLY A 114 -3.82 -14.68 16.99
C GLY A 114 -2.69 -15.04 16.01
N THR A 115 -1.58 -15.57 16.52
CA THR A 115 -0.54 -16.18 15.67
C THR A 115 -1.15 -17.23 14.75
N GLY A 116 -0.79 -17.22 13.47
CA GLY A 116 -1.32 -18.11 12.45
C GLY A 116 -2.54 -17.59 11.70
N GLN A 117 -3.10 -16.42 12.08
CA GLN A 117 -4.20 -15.81 11.33
C GLN A 117 -3.73 -15.29 9.97
N GLN A 118 -4.55 -15.52 8.94
CA GLN A 118 -4.28 -15.08 7.58
C GLN A 118 -4.80 -13.65 7.37
N LEU A 119 -3.96 -12.81 6.76
CA LEU A 119 -4.31 -11.46 6.31
C LEU A 119 -4.06 -11.33 4.81
N HIS A 120 -4.88 -10.51 4.15
CA HIS A 120 -4.66 -10.06 2.79
C HIS A 120 -4.19 -8.60 2.78
N ALA A 121 -3.40 -8.23 1.76
CA ALA A 121 -3.07 -6.85 1.51
C ALA A 121 -4.35 -6.02 1.34
N GLY A 122 -4.49 -4.94 2.11
CA GLY A 122 -5.69 -4.10 2.17
C GLY A 122 -6.69 -4.44 3.28
N ASP A 123 -6.52 -5.55 4.01
CA ASP A 123 -7.36 -5.86 5.17
C ASP A 123 -7.19 -4.80 6.25
N LEU A 124 -8.27 -4.42 6.95
CA LEU A 124 -8.20 -3.47 8.06
C LEU A 124 -7.49 -4.12 9.26
N ILE A 125 -6.37 -3.52 9.69
CA ILE A 125 -5.53 -3.99 10.80
C ILE A 125 -5.40 -3.00 11.96
N GLY A 126 -6.10 -1.88 11.92
CA GLY A 126 -6.08 -0.93 13.01
C GLY A 126 -6.79 0.37 12.69
N THR A 127 -6.78 1.24 13.68
CA THR A 127 -7.31 2.60 13.58
C THR A 127 -6.24 3.60 13.97
N THR A 128 -6.28 4.76 13.34
CA THR A 128 -5.43 5.90 13.65
C THR A 128 -6.28 7.16 13.74
N HIS A 129 -5.79 8.19 14.42
CA HIS A 129 -6.43 9.48 14.47
C HIS A 129 -5.61 10.51 13.69
N ALA A 130 -6.01 10.78 12.44
CA ALA A 130 -5.29 11.61 11.47
C ALA A 130 -4.97 13.05 11.92
N THR A 131 -5.69 13.57 12.91
CA THR A 131 -5.49 14.93 13.43
C THR A 131 -4.32 15.04 14.41
N ASN A 132 -3.76 13.91 14.85
CA ASN A 132 -2.62 13.89 15.74
C ASN A 132 -1.29 13.82 14.94
N PRO A 133 -0.48 14.89 14.94
CA PRO A 133 0.78 14.94 14.18
C PRO A 133 1.86 14.00 14.72
N GLU A 134 1.65 13.40 15.90
CA GLU A 134 2.61 12.50 16.54
C GLU A 134 2.44 11.05 16.09
N VAL A 135 1.41 10.74 15.30
CA VAL A 135 1.18 9.38 14.81
C VAL A 135 2.01 9.11 13.57
N HIS A 136 2.85 8.09 13.63
CA HIS A 136 3.65 7.61 12.51
C HIS A 136 3.44 6.11 12.34
N ILE A 137 3.35 5.67 11.09
CA ILE A 137 3.16 4.26 10.76
C ILE A 137 4.35 3.81 9.92
N TYR A 138 5.07 2.83 10.41
CA TYR A 138 6.24 2.28 9.76
C TYR A 138 5.91 0.90 9.20
N VAL A 139 6.37 0.65 7.98
CA VAL A 139 6.35 -0.68 7.37
C VAL A 139 7.80 -1.08 7.18
N LEU A 140 8.22 -2.07 7.96
CA LEU A 140 9.60 -2.52 8.07
C LEU A 140 9.73 -3.93 7.48
N PHE A 141 10.76 -4.16 6.69
CA PHE A 141 11.07 -5.44 6.06
C PHE A 141 12.32 -6.02 6.74
N GLU A 142 12.30 -7.31 7.05
CA GLU A 142 13.51 -8.03 7.51
C GLU A 142 14.52 -8.27 6.36
N GLU A 143 14.07 -8.28 5.11
CA GLU A 143 14.91 -8.55 3.95
C GLU A 143 15.99 -7.48 3.71
N THR A 144 17.08 -7.89 3.04
CA THR A 144 18.08 -6.97 2.46
C THR A 144 17.57 -6.24 1.22
N ILE A 145 16.51 -6.73 0.57
CA ILE A 145 15.91 -6.10 -0.61
C ILE A 145 14.72 -5.24 -0.15
N VAL A 146 14.91 -3.93 -0.17
CA VAL A 146 13.87 -2.97 0.21
C VAL A 146 13.00 -2.63 -1.01
N PRO A 147 11.67 -2.59 -0.87
CA PRO A 147 10.78 -1.96 -1.83
C PRO A 147 11.31 -0.63 -2.34
N HIS A 148 11.43 -0.50 -3.67
CA HIS A 148 11.47 0.83 -4.24
C HIS A 148 10.05 1.39 -4.24
N VAL A 149 9.85 2.52 -3.57
CA VAL A 149 8.53 3.17 -3.41
C VAL A 149 8.59 4.61 -3.87
N ASN A 150 7.48 5.10 -4.43
CA ASN A 150 7.32 6.52 -4.73
C ASN A 150 6.86 7.26 -3.47
N TYR A 151 7.68 8.20 -3.01
CA TYR A 151 7.33 9.07 -1.90
C TYR A 151 6.31 10.14 -2.29
N GLY A 152 5.46 10.53 -1.34
CA GLY A 152 4.41 11.54 -1.53
C GLY A 152 3.02 11.08 -1.07
N ALA A 153 1.99 11.75 -1.58
CA ALA A 153 0.61 11.49 -1.19
C ALA A 153 0.09 10.18 -1.80
N VAL A 154 -0.45 9.30 -0.95
CA VAL A 154 -1.00 8.00 -1.36
C VAL A 154 -2.31 7.70 -0.60
N TYR A 155 -3.16 6.86 -1.20
CA TYR A 155 -4.37 6.36 -0.55
C TYR A 155 -4.14 4.99 0.08
N ALA A 156 -4.81 4.70 1.20
CA ALA A 156 -4.77 3.38 1.84
C ALA A 156 -5.15 2.28 0.83
N GLY A 157 -4.40 1.17 0.82
CA GLY A 157 -4.61 0.05 -0.10
C GLY A 157 -4.08 0.27 -1.53
N GLN A 158 -3.56 1.47 -1.86
CA GLN A 158 -2.91 1.71 -3.13
C GLN A 158 -1.55 0.98 -3.19
N ASN A 159 -1.25 0.31 -4.29
CA ASN A 159 0.09 -0.27 -4.51
C ASN A 159 1.16 0.83 -4.52
N VAL A 160 2.16 0.69 -3.67
CA VAL A 160 3.29 1.64 -3.53
C VAL A 160 4.60 1.09 -4.06
N TRP A 161 4.68 -0.23 -4.32
CA TRP A 161 5.87 -0.87 -4.86
C TRP A 161 6.07 -0.52 -6.34
N GLN A 162 7.31 -0.19 -6.71
CA GLN A 162 7.76 -0.07 -8.09
C GLN A 162 8.76 -1.18 -8.43
N ASN A 163 8.58 -1.78 -9.61
CA ASN A 163 9.61 -2.64 -10.17
C ASN A 163 10.84 -1.80 -10.47
N GLN A 164 11.99 -2.22 -9.96
CA GLN A 164 13.24 -1.86 -10.61
C GLN A 164 13.22 -2.55 -11.98
N GLU A 165 12.87 -1.81 -13.04
CA GLU A 165 13.25 -2.27 -14.36
C GLU A 165 14.77 -2.41 -14.33
N SER A 166 15.26 -3.64 -14.49
CA SER A 166 16.66 -3.91 -14.77
C SER A 166 17.06 -2.95 -15.88
N THR A 167 17.93 -2.01 -15.56
CA THR A 167 18.59 -1.14 -16.54
C THR A 167 19.60 -1.97 -17.31
N ASP A 168 19.15 -3.08 -17.90
CA ASP A 168 19.81 -3.70 -19.04
C ASP A 168 19.34 -2.96 -20.29
N VAL A 169 19.76 -1.69 -20.38
CA VAL A 169 20.08 -1.13 -21.69
C VAL A 169 21.51 -1.55 -21.97
N SER A 170 21.65 -2.84 -22.28
CA SER A 170 22.83 -3.36 -22.95
C SER A 170 22.73 -2.96 -24.43
N GLN A 171 23.70 -2.13 -24.83
CA GLN A 171 24.17 -1.83 -26.20
C GLN A 171 23.41 -0.80 -27.04
#